data_AF-W5YUU8-F1
#
_entry.id   AF-W5YUU8-F1
#
_cell.length_a   1.000
_cell.length_b   1.000
_cell.length_c   1.000
_cell.angle_alpha   90.00
_cell.angle_beta   90.00
_cell.angle_gamma   90.00
#
_symmetry.space_group_name_H-M   'P 1'
#
loop_
_entity.id
_entity.type
_entity.pdbx_description
1 polymer ?
#
loop_
_entity_poly.entity_id
_entity_poly.type
_entity_poly.pdbx_seq_one_letter_code
_entity_poly.pdbx_strand_id
1 'polypeptide(L)'
;MGFTSELLKTVTFQGLSSTPARLIAAGASLVIWVLSVLLLVVLSFRFEAAGIADQIGLAAVSIILVHYSLSGRFLLADIAIWLALRTPVGVLYRNDRKILGRARRVILRLARQHSFANFLPYSNINPAVASADSFEVFKQQEAGTLQSWLDDTKNLNTAAHLVFQIALVEQALAAGDYPRPEF
;
A
#
# COMPACT_ATOMS: atom_id res chain seq x y z
N MET A 1 -10.90 12.36 -23.49
CA MET A 1 -9.66 12.21 -22.69
C MET A 1 -9.18 10.78 -22.83
N GLY A 2 -7.88 10.46 -22.87
CA GLY A 2 -7.45 9.06 -23.04
C GLY A 2 -7.54 8.26 -21.74
N PHE A 3 -8.74 7.83 -21.31
CA PHE A 3 -8.88 6.88 -20.20
C PHE A 3 -8.36 5.50 -20.63
N THR A 4 -7.04 5.33 -20.53
CA THR A 4 -6.33 4.14 -20.96
C THR A 4 -6.62 2.93 -20.07
N SER A 5 -6.39 1.74 -20.62
CA SER A 5 -6.44 0.49 -19.84
C SER A 5 -5.54 0.55 -18.60
N GLU A 6 -4.36 1.18 -18.67
CA GLU A 6 -3.44 1.37 -17.55
C GLU A 6 -4.03 2.23 -16.41
N LEU A 7 -4.83 3.24 -16.75
CA LEU A 7 -5.55 4.04 -15.77
C LEU A 7 -6.57 3.18 -15.02
N LEU A 8 -7.37 2.40 -15.75
CA LEU A 8 -8.36 1.48 -15.17
C LEU A 8 -7.72 0.44 -14.23
N LYS A 9 -6.62 -0.19 -14.65
CA LYS A 9 -5.87 -1.13 -13.79
C LYS A 9 -5.40 -0.46 -12.50
N THR A 10 -5.01 0.80 -12.59
CA THR A 10 -4.48 1.55 -11.45
C THR A 10 -5.58 1.93 -10.45
N VAL A 11 -6.74 2.41 -10.92
CA VAL A 11 -7.85 2.83 -10.05
C VAL A 11 -8.67 1.66 -9.51
N THR A 12 -8.62 0.50 -10.17
CA THR A 12 -9.19 -0.75 -9.64
C THR A 12 -8.26 -1.47 -8.67
N PHE A 13 -7.09 -0.90 -8.36
CA PHE A 13 -6.05 -1.51 -7.53
C PHE A 13 -5.67 -2.91 -8.00
N GLN A 14 -5.56 -3.13 -9.32
CA GLN A 14 -5.23 -4.44 -9.85
C GLN A 14 -3.89 -4.94 -9.28
N GLY A 15 -3.89 -6.16 -8.78
CA GLY A 15 -2.73 -6.79 -8.15
C GLY A 15 -2.62 -6.54 -6.64
N LEU A 16 -3.57 -5.81 -6.03
CA LEU A 16 -3.67 -5.75 -4.57
C LEU A 16 -3.89 -7.16 -4.02
N SER A 17 -3.18 -7.49 -2.95
CA SER A 17 -3.31 -8.80 -2.33
C SER A 17 -4.73 -9.06 -1.83
N SER A 18 -5.20 -10.28 -2.06
CA SER A 18 -6.49 -10.75 -1.55
C SER A 18 -6.41 -11.08 -0.05
N THR A 19 -7.55 -11.07 0.63
CA THR A 19 -7.65 -11.50 2.04
C THR A 19 -7.01 -12.88 2.30
N PRO A 20 -7.27 -13.93 1.50
CA PRO A 20 -6.60 -15.22 1.73
C PRO A 20 -5.08 -15.13 1.54
N ALA A 21 -4.58 -14.38 0.56
CA ALA A 21 -3.14 -14.18 0.37
C ALA A 21 -2.49 -13.50 1.59
N ARG A 22 -3.17 -12.51 2.18
CA ARG A 22 -2.73 -11.84 3.42
C ARG A 22 -2.67 -12.80 4.59
N LEU A 23 -3.70 -13.64 4.77
CA LEU A 23 -3.76 -14.63 5.84
C LEU A 23 -2.66 -15.70 5.68
N ILE A 24 -2.45 -16.21 4.47
CA ILE A 24 -1.36 -17.16 4.19
C ILE A 24 -0.01 -16.53 4.48
N ALA A 25 0.23 -15.30 4.04
CA ALA A 25 1.47 -14.59 4.31
C ALA A 25 1.68 -14.40 5.83
N ALA A 26 0.62 -14.04 6.57
CA ALA A 26 0.65 -13.89 8.02
C ALA A 26 0.99 -15.21 8.72
N GLY A 27 0.31 -16.30 8.35
CA GLY A 27 0.60 -17.64 8.87
C GLY A 27 2.04 -18.07 8.59
N ALA A 28 2.50 -17.93 7.34
CA ALA A 28 3.87 -18.25 6.97
C ALA A 28 4.91 -17.41 7.73
N SER A 29 4.63 -16.12 7.94
CA SER A 29 5.52 -15.24 8.70
C SER A 29 5.59 -15.65 10.17
N LEU A 30 4.45 -16.03 10.77
CA LEU A 30 4.39 -16.53 12.14
C LEU A 30 5.17 -17.84 12.31
N VAL A 31 5.02 -18.77 11.36
CA VAL A 31 5.80 -20.03 11.34
C VAL A 31 7.30 -19.75 11.28
N ILE A 32 7.74 -18.83 10.42
CA ILE A 32 9.16 -18.43 10.33
C ILE A 32 9.66 -17.90 11.68
N TRP A 33 8.87 -17.05 12.36
CA TRP A 33 9.23 -16.53 13.67
C TRP A 33 9.36 -17.64 14.73
N VAL A 34 8.37 -18.53 14.81
CA VAL A 34 8.37 -19.65 15.76
C VAL A 34 9.57 -20.56 15.53
N LEU A 35 9.84 -20.93 14.27
CA LEU A 35 10.99 -21.77 13.92
C LEU A 35 12.32 -21.08 14.22
N SER A 36 12.42 -19.77 14.00
CA SER A 36 13.62 -19.00 14.31
C SER A 36 13.90 -18.97 15.82
N VAL A 37 12.88 -18.77 16.64
CA VAL A 37 13.01 -18.81 18.11
C VAL A 37 13.40 -20.21 18.58
N LEU A 38 12.73 -21.25 18.06
CA LEU A 38 13.04 -22.62 18.42
C LEU A 38 14.48 -22.98 18.05
N LEU A 39 14.96 -22.55 16.88
CA LEU A 39 16.34 -22.73 16.47
C LEU A 39 17.32 -22.04 17.42
N LEU A 40 17.04 -20.79 17.82
CA LEU A 40 17.89 -20.04 18.77
C LEU A 40 17.95 -20.71 20.14
N VAL A 41 16.81 -21.23 20.63
CA VAL A 41 16.75 -21.97 21.90
C VAL A 41 17.59 -23.25 21.81
N VAL A 42 17.43 -24.03 20.74
CA VAL A 42 18.22 -25.26 20.54
C VAL A 42 19.72 -24.95 20.45
N LEU A 43 20.09 -23.89 19.72
CA LEU A 43 21.49 -23.44 19.63
C LEU A 43 22.04 -23.05 21.00
N SER A 44 21.26 -22.35 21.83
CA SER A 44 21.66 -21.98 23.19
C SER A 44 22.04 -23.21 24.02
N PHE A 45 21.17 -24.23 24.03
CA PHE A 45 21.47 -25.49 24.73
C PHE A 45 22.71 -26.20 24.16
N ARG A 46 22.94 -26.13 22.85
CA ARG A 46 24.12 -26.72 22.22
C ARG A 46 25.40 -25.99 22.61
N PHE A 47 25.39 -24.67 22.72
CA PHE A 47 26.54 -23.88 23.16
C PHE A 47 26.86 -24.11 24.64
N GLU A 48 25.83 -24.25 25.47
CA GLU A 48 25.98 -24.59 26.88
C GLU A 48 26.57 -26.00 27.04
N ALA A 49 26.03 -26.99 26.32
CA ALA A 49 26.57 -28.36 26.33
C ALA A 49 28.01 -28.45 25.81
N ALA A 50 28.42 -27.56 24.91
CA ALA A 50 29.78 -27.47 24.40
C ALA A 50 30.73 -26.64 25.29
N GLY A 51 30.23 -26.02 26.37
CA GLY A 51 31.03 -25.19 27.28
C GLY A 51 31.52 -23.88 26.67
N ILE A 52 30.90 -23.42 25.57
CA ILE A 52 31.31 -22.21 24.84
C ILE A 52 30.28 -21.07 24.95
N ALA A 53 29.21 -21.25 25.72
CA ALA A 53 28.14 -20.26 25.86
C ALA A 53 28.66 -18.86 26.23
N ASP A 54 29.60 -18.78 27.17
CA ASP A 54 30.18 -17.51 27.63
C ASP A 54 30.97 -16.79 26.51
N GLN A 55 31.72 -17.54 25.71
CA GLN A 55 32.49 -17.00 24.59
C GLN A 55 31.56 -16.44 23.50
N ILE A 56 30.49 -17.17 23.18
CA ILE A 56 29.47 -16.73 22.23
C ILE A 56 28.71 -15.51 22.76
N GLY A 57 28.36 -15.49 24.05
CA GLY A 57 27.71 -14.35 24.71
C GLY A 57 28.57 -13.09 24.66
N LEU A 58 29.86 -13.21 25.00
CA LEU A 58 30.81 -12.10 24.94
C LEU A 58 30.96 -11.56 23.50
N ALA A 59 31.08 -12.46 22.52
CA ALA A 59 31.16 -12.07 21.12
C ALA A 59 29.89 -11.34 20.65
N ALA A 60 28.70 -11.86 21.01
CA ALA A 60 27.43 -11.24 20.65
C ALA A 60 27.28 -9.83 21.26
N VAL A 61 27.58 -9.68 22.56
CA VAL A 61 27.55 -8.38 23.25
C VAL A 61 28.54 -7.40 22.62
N SER A 62 29.75 -7.86 22.28
CA SER A 62 30.77 -7.05 21.62
C SER A 62 30.29 -6.54 20.26
N ILE A 63 29.68 -7.42 19.45
CA ILE A 63 29.10 -7.04 18.15
C ILE A 63 27.98 -6.01 18.32
N ILE A 64 27.08 -6.19 19.30
CA ILE A 64 26.00 -5.24 19.60
C ILE A 64 26.56 -3.86 19.97
N LEU A 65 27.57 -3.81 20.84
CA LEU A 65 28.23 -2.58 21.28
C LEU A 65 28.95 -1.86 20.14
N VAL A 66 29.69 -2.59 19.30
CA VAL A 66 30.36 -2.03 18.12
C VAL A 66 29.33 -1.47 17.15
N HIS A 67 28.27 -2.21 16.86
CA HIS A 67 27.20 -1.74 15.97
C HIS A 67 26.54 -0.47 16.50
N TYR A 68 26.22 -0.43 17.79
CA TYR A 68 25.63 0.74 18.43
C TYR A 68 26.56 1.95 18.37
N SER A 69 27.86 1.76 18.63
CA SER A 69 28.85 2.84 18.60
C SER A 69 29.04 3.43 17.20
N LEU A 70 28.97 2.60 16.15
CA LEU A 70 29.13 3.04 14.77
C LEU A 70 27.87 3.66 14.16
N SER A 71 26.70 3.14 14.52
CA SER A 71 25.43 3.52 13.87
C SER A 71 24.53 4.41 14.71
N GLY A 72 24.76 4.50 16.03
CA GLY A 72 23.85 5.10 17.00
C GLY A 72 22.52 4.35 17.17
N ARG A 73 22.37 3.17 16.57
CA ARG A 73 21.12 2.39 16.52
C ARG A 73 21.32 1.01 17.15
N PHE A 74 20.25 0.50 17.73
CA PHE A 74 20.29 -0.80 18.39
C PHE A 74 20.23 -1.94 17.37
N LEU A 75 21.21 -2.85 17.40
CA LEU A 75 21.35 -3.92 16.39
C LEU A 75 20.09 -4.79 16.28
N LEU A 76 19.46 -5.15 17.40
CA LEU A 76 18.25 -5.97 17.38
C LEU A 76 17.07 -5.25 16.71
N ALA A 77 16.99 -3.92 16.80
CA ALA A 77 15.96 -3.16 16.10
C ALA A 77 16.19 -3.20 14.58
N ASP A 78 17.43 -3.05 14.12
CA ASP A 78 17.77 -3.13 12.70
C ASP A 78 17.54 -4.53 12.14
N ILE A 79 17.90 -5.58 12.89
CA ILE A 79 17.60 -6.97 12.55
C ILE A 79 16.10 -7.21 12.48
N ALA A 80 15.32 -6.71 13.46
CA ALA A 80 13.87 -6.84 13.47
C ALA A 80 13.22 -6.16 12.26
N ILE A 81 13.64 -4.93 11.91
CA ILE A 81 13.16 -4.22 10.72
C ILE A 81 13.52 -5.01 9.46
N TRP A 82 14.75 -5.48 9.35
CA TRP A 82 15.22 -6.24 8.20
C TRP A 82 14.46 -7.55 8.02
N LEU A 83 14.21 -8.28 9.11
CA LEU A 83 13.39 -9.49 9.13
C LEU A 83 11.96 -9.17 8.72
N ALA A 84 11.34 -8.18 9.36
CA ALA A 84 9.98 -7.75 9.06
C ALA A 84 9.81 -7.46 7.57
N LEU A 85 10.78 -6.76 6.94
CA LEU A 85 10.75 -6.46 5.51
C LEU A 85 10.87 -7.72 4.62
N ARG A 86 11.57 -8.77 5.06
CA ARG A 86 11.79 -10.00 4.28
C ARG A 86 10.75 -11.08 4.52
N THR A 87 10.00 -11.00 5.61
CA THR A 87 8.87 -11.93 5.83
C THR A 87 7.84 -11.83 4.68
N PRO A 88 7.09 -12.92 4.41
CA PRO A 88 6.01 -12.90 3.44
C PRO A 88 5.02 -11.74 3.64
N VAL A 89 4.65 -11.41 4.89
CA VAL A 89 3.80 -10.24 5.18
C VAL A 89 4.47 -8.94 4.77
N GLY A 90 5.75 -8.75 5.11
CA GLY A 90 6.48 -7.53 4.76
C GLY A 90 6.64 -7.31 3.27
N VAL A 91 6.86 -8.38 2.50
CA VAL A 91 6.92 -8.32 1.03
C VAL A 91 5.56 -7.94 0.47
N LEU A 92 4.50 -8.60 0.93
CA LEU A 92 3.14 -8.39 0.46
C LEU A 92 2.65 -6.96 0.80
N TYR A 93 2.86 -6.49 2.02
CA TYR A 93 2.54 -5.13 2.45
C TYR A 93 3.25 -4.06 1.60
N ARG A 94 4.54 -4.26 1.28
CA ARG A 94 5.27 -3.32 0.41
C ARG A 94 4.73 -3.27 -1.00
N ASN A 95 4.35 -4.41 -1.56
CA ASN A 95 3.77 -4.48 -2.89
C ASN A 95 2.41 -3.77 -2.93
N ASP A 96 1.53 -4.04 -1.95
CA ASP A 96 0.25 -3.34 -1.82
C ASP A 96 0.44 -1.83 -1.68
N ARG A 97 1.38 -1.40 -0.83
CA ARG A 97 1.69 0.03 -0.64
C ARG A 97 2.18 0.69 -1.94
N LYS A 98 2.92 -0.02 -2.80
CA LYS A 98 3.33 0.49 -4.11
C LYS A 98 2.14 0.68 -5.05
N ILE A 99 1.18 -0.24 -5.03
CA ILE A 99 -0.05 -0.17 -5.84
C ILE A 99 -0.90 1.03 -5.40
N LEU A 100 -1.18 1.14 -4.09
CA LEU A 100 -1.91 2.27 -3.52
C LEU A 100 -1.20 3.60 -3.80
N GLY A 101 0.13 3.64 -3.63
CA GLY A 101 0.93 4.83 -3.94
C GLY A 101 0.91 5.22 -5.42
N ARG A 102 0.82 4.24 -6.34
CA ARG A 102 0.65 4.51 -7.78
C ARG A 102 -0.73 5.12 -8.05
N ALA A 103 -1.79 4.54 -7.50
CA ALA A 103 -3.15 5.06 -7.63
C ALA A 103 -3.25 6.50 -7.12
N ARG A 104 -2.73 6.78 -5.93
CA ARG A 104 -2.70 8.13 -5.36
C ARG A 104 -1.99 9.13 -6.27
N ARG A 105 -0.81 8.79 -6.82
CA ARG A 105 -0.08 9.68 -7.74
C ARG A 105 -0.87 9.97 -9.01
N VAL A 106 -1.60 8.97 -9.53
CA VAL A 106 -2.40 9.13 -10.74
C VAL A 106 -3.62 10.01 -10.48
N ILE A 107 -4.35 9.77 -9.38
CA ILE A 107 -5.49 10.60 -8.97
C ILE A 107 -5.06 12.05 -8.74
N LEU A 108 -3.96 12.28 -8.01
CA LEU A 108 -3.42 13.63 -7.78
C LEU A 108 -2.89 14.30 -9.06
N ARG A 109 -2.49 13.53 -10.07
CA ARG A 109 -2.13 14.09 -11.38
C ARG A 109 -3.37 14.54 -12.12
N LEU A 110 -4.42 13.71 -12.16
CA LEU A 110 -5.69 14.05 -12.79
C LEU A 110 -6.34 15.26 -12.11
N ALA A 111 -6.35 15.30 -10.77
CA ALA A 111 -6.89 16.41 -10.00
C ALA A 111 -6.15 17.75 -10.21
N ARG A 112 -4.88 17.71 -10.63
CA ARG A 112 -4.14 18.93 -11.01
C ARG A 112 -4.43 19.41 -12.42
N GLN A 113 -4.84 18.49 -13.30
CA GLN A 113 -5.12 18.78 -14.70
C GLN A 113 -6.59 19.15 -14.92
N HIS A 114 -7.50 18.58 -14.13
CA HIS A 114 -8.94 18.72 -14.29
C HIS A 114 -9.62 18.85 -12.93
N SER A 115 -10.58 19.78 -12.85
CA SER A 115 -11.54 19.80 -11.75
C SER A 115 -12.45 18.59 -11.88
N PHE A 116 -12.54 17.76 -10.84
CA PHE A 116 -13.43 16.60 -10.88
C PHE A 116 -14.91 17.01 -10.94
N ALA A 117 -15.26 18.19 -10.42
CA ALA A 117 -16.60 18.75 -10.50
C ALA A 117 -17.06 18.98 -11.96
N ASN A 118 -16.12 19.20 -12.89
CA ASN A 118 -16.45 19.37 -14.31
C ASN A 118 -17.04 18.09 -14.94
N PHE A 119 -16.87 16.93 -14.30
CA PHE A 119 -17.45 15.67 -14.74
C PHE A 119 -18.83 15.40 -14.13
N LEU A 120 -19.40 16.32 -13.35
CA LEU A 120 -20.74 16.16 -12.79
C LEU A 120 -21.82 15.90 -13.87
N PRO A 121 -21.78 16.50 -15.08
CA PRO A 121 -22.71 16.16 -16.16
C PRO A 121 -22.69 14.67 -16.58
N TYR A 122 -21.61 13.94 -16.29
CA TYR A 122 -21.55 12.49 -16.55
C TYR A 122 -22.52 11.69 -15.68
N SER A 123 -23.07 12.29 -14.62
CA SER A 123 -24.14 11.70 -13.82
C SER A 123 -25.40 11.37 -14.62
N ASN A 124 -25.63 12.06 -15.75
CA ASN A 124 -26.72 11.75 -16.68
C ASN A 124 -26.57 10.39 -17.36
N ILE A 125 -25.33 9.88 -17.47
CA ILE A 125 -25.01 8.57 -18.05
C ILE A 125 -24.78 7.57 -16.92
N ASN A 126 -24.04 7.97 -15.89
CA ASN A 126 -23.70 7.13 -14.75
C ASN A 126 -23.92 7.88 -13.42
N PRO A 127 -25.05 7.64 -12.72
CA PRO A 127 -25.40 8.38 -11.51
C PRO A 127 -24.40 8.19 -10.36
N ALA A 128 -23.53 7.17 -10.42
CA ALA A 128 -22.49 6.95 -9.42
C ALA A 128 -21.46 8.11 -9.34
N VAL A 129 -21.32 8.90 -10.41
CA VAL A 129 -20.47 10.11 -10.47
C VAL A 129 -21.00 11.23 -9.55
N ALA A 130 -22.31 11.27 -9.28
CA ALA A 130 -22.95 12.24 -8.38
C ALA A 130 -23.28 11.62 -7.01
N SER A 131 -22.52 10.61 -6.57
CA SER A 131 -22.68 10.05 -5.23
C SER A 131 -22.19 11.02 -4.14
N ALA A 132 -22.74 10.89 -2.93
CA ALA A 132 -22.30 11.68 -1.76
C ALA A 132 -20.77 11.59 -1.54
N ASP A 133 -20.22 10.39 -1.73
CA ASP A 133 -18.79 10.12 -1.66
C ASP A 133 -17.98 10.90 -2.72
N SER A 134 -18.54 11.09 -3.93
CA SER A 134 -17.90 11.86 -5.00
C SER A 134 -17.86 13.36 -4.67
N PHE A 135 -18.92 13.90 -4.05
CA PHE A 135 -18.95 15.28 -3.59
C PHE A 135 -17.89 15.57 -2.52
N GLU A 136 -17.58 14.61 -1.65
CA GLU A 136 -16.48 14.78 -0.70
C GLU A 136 -15.14 14.89 -1.43
N VAL A 137 -14.92 14.13 -2.51
CA VAL A 137 -13.69 14.27 -3.32
C VAL A 137 -13.61 15.66 -3.96
N PHE A 138 -14.73 16.18 -4.50
CA PHE A 138 -14.77 17.52 -5.09
C PHE A 138 -14.41 18.60 -4.07
N LYS A 139 -15.05 18.53 -2.89
CA LYS A 139 -14.81 19.46 -1.78
C LYS A 139 -13.34 19.47 -1.35
N GLN A 140 -12.72 18.29 -1.22
CA GLN A 140 -11.31 18.19 -0.82
C GLN A 140 -10.35 18.66 -1.91
N GLN A 141 -10.72 18.55 -3.18
CA GLN A 141 -9.96 19.12 -4.30
C GLN A 141 -10.03 20.65 -4.28
N GLU A 142 -11.23 21.21 -4.14
CA GLU A 142 -11.47 22.66 -4.11
C GLU A 142 -10.79 23.31 -2.89
N ALA A 143 -10.82 22.64 -1.74
CA ALA A 143 -10.13 23.08 -0.52
C ALA A 143 -8.59 22.92 -0.58
N GLY A 144 -8.04 22.31 -1.62
CA GLY A 144 -6.60 22.05 -1.75
C GLY A 144 -6.03 20.99 -0.80
N THR A 145 -6.90 20.28 -0.06
CA THR A 145 -6.56 19.28 0.97
C THR A 145 -6.54 17.85 0.45
N LEU A 146 -6.83 17.64 -0.84
CA LEU A 146 -6.92 16.32 -1.47
C LEU A 146 -5.67 15.47 -1.24
N GLN A 147 -4.47 16.06 -1.27
CA GLN A 147 -3.25 15.29 -1.06
C GLN A 147 -3.22 14.64 0.33
N SER A 148 -3.39 15.42 1.41
CA SER A 148 -3.44 14.89 2.77
C SER A 148 -4.65 14.00 3.02
N TRP A 149 -5.78 14.30 2.38
CA TRP A 149 -7.00 13.51 2.51
C TRP A 149 -6.84 12.09 1.95
N LEU A 150 -6.09 11.93 0.85
CA LEU A 150 -5.75 10.64 0.24
C LEU A 150 -4.67 9.84 0.99
N ASP A 151 -4.14 10.32 2.13
CA ASP A 151 -3.29 9.50 3.00
C ASP A 151 -4.09 8.37 3.67
N ASP A 152 -5.41 8.57 3.87
CA ASP A 152 -6.31 7.54 4.34
C ASP A 152 -6.71 6.60 3.18
N THR A 153 -6.58 5.29 3.41
CA THR A 153 -6.86 4.26 2.39
C THR A 153 -8.32 4.18 1.97
N LYS A 154 -9.26 4.49 2.88
CA LYS A 154 -10.69 4.53 2.56
C LYS A 154 -10.98 5.71 1.63
N ASN A 155 -10.44 6.88 1.94
CA ASN A 155 -10.56 8.08 1.10
C ASN A 155 -9.92 7.88 -0.27
N LEU A 156 -8.75 7.22 -0.31
CA LEU A 156 -8.11 6.82 -1.56
C LEU A 156 -9.00 5.91 -2.41
N ASN A 157 -9.66 4.93 -1.79
CA ASN A 157 -10.61 4.05 -2.47
C ASN A 157 -11.82 4.83 -3.00
N THR A 158 -12.36 5.77 -2.21
CA THR A 158 -13.45 6.66 -2.63
C THR A 158 -13.07 7.48 -3.87
N ALA A 159 -11.91 8.13 -3.86
CA ALA A 159 -11.44 8.90 -5.03
C ALA A 159 -11.14 8.00 -6.23
N ALA A 160 -10.56 6.82 -6.02
CA ALA A 160 -10.33 5.85 -7.08
C ALA A 160 -11.64 5.38 -7.72
N HIS A 161 -12.68 5.17 -6.91
CA HIS A 161 -14.00 4.80 -7.40
C HIS A 161 -14.60 5.89 -8.28
N LEU A 162 -14.57 7.16 -7.85
CA LEU A 162 -15.01 8.28 -8.69
C LEU A 162 -14.27 8.31 -10.03
N VAL A 163 -12.94 8.25 -10.02
CA VAL A 163 -12.14 8.26 -11.26
C VAL A 163 -12.47 7.08 -12.16
N PHE A 164 -12.74 5.90 -11.58
CA PHE A 164 -13.20 4.73 -12.32
C PHE A 164 -14.57 4.97 -12.99
N GLN A 165 -15.55 5.54 -12.28
CA GLN A 165 -16.86 5.83 -12.85
C GLN A 165 -16.79 6.86 -13.99
N ILE A 166 -15.96 7.90 -13.83
CA ILE A 166 -15.69 8.87 -14.91
C ILE A 166 -15.05 8.15 -16.11
N ALA A 167 -14.09 7.26 -15.86
CA ALA A 167 -13.41 6.51 -16.92
C ALA A 167 -14.36 5.64 -17.74
N LEU A 168 -15.32 4.97 -17.09
CA LEU A 168 -16.33 4.16 -17.77
C LEU A 168 -17.19 5.00 -18.69
N VAL A 169 -17.62 6.18 -18.25
CA VAL A 169 -18.44 7.08 -19.07
C VAL A 169 -17.64 7.56 -20.29
N GLU A 170 -16.38 7.95 -20.11
CA GLU A 170 -15.54 8.37 -21.24
C GLU A 170 -15.28 7.26 -22.25
N GLN A 171 -15.18 6.00 -21.79
CA GLN A 171 -15.06 4.86 -22.70
C GLN A 171 -16.35 4.61 -23.48
N ALA A 172 -17.51 4.68 -22.83
CA ALA A 172 -18.80 4.54 -23.50
C ALA A 172 -19.03 5.67 -24.54
N LEU A 173 -18.67 6.92 -24.18
CA LEU A 173 -18.74 8.06 -25.09
C LEU A 173 -17.76 7.92 -26.27
N ALA A 174 -16.58 7.35 -26.06
CA ALA A 174 -15.61 7.09 -27.12
C ALA A 174 -16.04 5.96 -28.06
N ALA A 175 -16.76 4.96 -27.55
CA ALA A 175 -17.35 3.87 -28.32
C ALA A 175 -18.58 4.31 -29.15
N GLY A 176 -19.16 5.49 -28.84
CA GLY A 176 -20.35 6.01 -29.50
C GLY A 176 -21.66 5.48 -28.92
N ASP A 177 -21.62 4.86 -27.73
CA ASP A 177 -22.78 4.24 -27.09
C ASP A 177 -23.78 5.27 -26.55
N TYR A 178 -23.34 6.51 -26.33
CA TYR A 178 -24.16 7.59 -25.78
C TYR A 178 -23.85 8.95 -26.44
N PRO A 179 -24.85 9.84 -26.55
CA PRO A 179 -24.62 11.22 -26.96
C PRO A 179 -23.75 11.92 -25.91
N ARG A 180 -22.89 12.84 -26.38
CA ARG A 180 -22.02 13.61 -25.47
C ARG A 180 -22.90 14.52 -24.60
N PRO A 181 -22.72 14.50 -23.27
CA PRO A 181 -23.43 15.43 -22.40
C PRO A 181 -23.01 16.86 -22.78
N GLU A 182 -23.98 17.76 -22.85
CA GLU A 182 -23.74 19.19 -23.06
C GLU A 182 -23.09 19.76 -21.80
N PHE A 183 -21.97 20.46 -21.99
CA PHE A 183 -21.16 21.08 -20.93
C PHE A 183 -21.40 22.59 -20.87
#